data_AF-A0ABD2M4J5-F1
#
_entry.id   AF-A0ABD2M4J5-F1
#
_cell.length_a   1.000
_cell.length_b   1.000
_cell.length_c   1.000
_cell.angle_alpha   90.00
_cell.angle_beta   90.00
_cell.angle_gamma   90.00
#
_symmetry.space_group_name_H-M   'P 1'
#
loop_
_entity.id
_entity.type
_entity.pdbx_description
1 polymer ?
#
loop_
_entity_poly.entity_id
_entity_poly.type
_entity_poly.pdbx_seq_one_letter_code
_entity_poly.pdbx_strand_id
1 'polypeptide(L)'
;MRGKTFVYGQINGNTNKSYVMADSGGVAWKMVAQMNTRYEDIADNEMCFYLQCDALKKGRNWSCECSAYFRIVSQKCDGAETGTDEIHFSNIFDTSEYHFNYCITFAKLMDENNGLWDKSEDKVTLAIDLMVKEAKTEKTEQN
;
A
#
# COMPACT_ATOMS: atom_id res chain seq x y z
N MET A 1 -9.66 -14.93 -13.59
CA MET A 1 -10.36 -13.62 -13.70
C MET A 1 -9.47 -12.53 -13.11
N ARG A 2 -9.33 -11.33 -13.71
CA ARG A 2 -8.58 -10.21 -13.10
C ARG A 2 -9.45 -9.54 -12.01
N GLY A 3 -9.14 -9.77 -10.74
CA GLY A 3 -9.79 -9.08 -9.63
C GLY A 3 -9.11 -7.73 -9.39
N LYS A 4 -9.87 -6.63 -9.44
CA LYS A 4 -9.43 -5.33 -8.92
C LYS A 4 -9.88 -5.22 -7.47
N THR A 5 -8.94 -4.98 -6.56
CA THR A 5 -9.24 -4.71 -5.15
C THR A 5 -8.79 -3.30 -4.82
N PHE A 6 -9.70 -2.51 -4.25
CA PHE A 6 -9.46 -1.16 -3.77
C PHE A 6 -9.46 -1.17 -2.26
N VAL A 7 -8.47 -0.57 -1.63
CA VAL A 7 -8.45 -0.43 -0.17
C VAL A 7 -8.13 0.99 0.22
N TYR A 8 -8.92 1.48 1.17
CA TYR A 8 -8.76 2.77 1.80
C TYR A 8 -8.28 2.60 3.23
N GLY A 9 -7.32 3.43 3.64
CA GLY A 9 -6.82 3.48 5.01
C GLY A 9 -6.75 4.91 5.52
N GLN A 10 -7.15 5.11 6.77
CA GLN A 10 -7.16 6.41 7.45
C GLN A 10 -6.23 6.40 8.65
N ILE A 11 -5.12 7.12 8.54
CA ILE A 11 -4.12 7.21 9.60
C ILE A 11 -4.36 8.50 10.38
N ASN A 12 -4.41 8.35 11.70
CA ASN A 12 -4.47 9.46 12.65
C ASN A 12 -3.31 9.23 13.63
N GLY A 13 -2.48 10.26 13.86
CA GLY A 13 -1.35 10.22 14.80
C GLY A 13 -0.20 9.26 14.46
N ASN A 14 0.75 9.17 15.40
CA ASN A 14 2.04 8.49 15.28
C ASN A 14 2.00 6.96 15.42
N THR A 15 1.13 6.26 14.69
CA THR A 15 0.97 4.80 14.84
C THR A 15 1.09 4.04 13.52
N ASN A 16 1.80 2.90 13.56
CA ASN A 16 1.78 1.93 12.47
C ASN A 16 0.38 1.33 12.38
N LYS A 17 -0.22 1.34 11.20
CA LYS A 17 -1.55 0.79 10.95
C LYS A 17 -1.50 -0.24 9.83
N SER A 18 -2.24 -1.33 10.00
CA SER A 18 -2.45 -2.32 8.95
C SER A 18 -3.94 -2.40 8.62
N TYR A 19 -4.25 -2.41 7.34
CA TYR A 19 -5.58 -2.50 6.79
C TYR A 19 -5.67 -3.80 6.01
N VAL A 20 -6.61 -4.67 6.40
CA VAL A 20 -6.85 -5.92 5.70
C VAL A 20 -7.51 -5.62 4.37
N MET A 21 -6.94 -6.14 3.30
CA MET A 21 -7.53 -6.10 1.97
C MET A 21 -8.29 -7.40 1.67
N ALA A 22 -9.18 -7.35 0.68
CA ALA A 22 -9.92 -8.52 0.24
C ALA A 22 -8.98 -9.63 -0.29
N ASP A 23 -9.48 -10.87 -0.29
CA ASP A 23 -8.83 -11.97 -1.00
C ASP A 23 -8.85 -11.68 -2.50
N SER A 24 -7.65 -11.63 -3.10
CA SER A 24 -7.49 -11.44 -4.53
C SER A 24 -6.45 -12.43 -5.06
N GLY A 25 -6.83 -13.22 -6.07
CA GLY A 25 -6.01 -14.30 -6.59
C GLY A 25 -5.87 -15.50 -5.66
N GLY A 26 -6.76 -15.66 -4.67
CA GLY A 26 -6.71 -16.74 -3.68
C GLY A 26 -5.69 -16.48 -2.58
N VAL A 27 -5.38 -15.21 -2.31
CA VAL A 27 -4.34 -14.75 -1.40
C VAL A 27 -4.86 -13.53 -0.63
N ALA A 28 -4.63 -13.51 0.67
CA ALA A 28 -5.00 -12.38 1.52
C ALA A 28 -3.92 -11.31 1.45
N TRP A 29 -4.33 -10.09 1.12
CA TRP A 29 -3.43 -8.94 1.04
C TRP A 29 -3.71 -7.96 2.17
N LYS A 30 -2.70 -7.18 2.55
CA LYS A 30 -2.79 -6.12 3.57
C LYS A 30 -2.09 -4.89 3.05
N MET A 31 -2.71 -3.73 3.23
CA MET A 31 -2.01 -2.46 3.15
C MET A 31 -1.42 -2.18 4.53
N VAL A 32 -0.12 -1.93 4.60
CA VAL A 32 0.53 -1.54 5.84
C VAL A 32 1.05 -0.12 5.67
N ALA A 33 0.72 0.74 6.61
CA ALA A 33 1.29 2.07 6.70
C ALA A 33 2.10 2.20 7.98
N GLN A 34 3.30 2.74 7.83
CA GLN A 34 4.27 2.86 8.90
C GLN A 34 4.99 4.19 8.80
N MET A 35 5.42 4.70 9.94
CA MET A 35 6.35 5.81 9.95
C MET A 35 7.78 5.31 9.87
N ASN A 36 8.61 6.01 9.11
CA ASN A 36 10.03 5.82 9.04
C ASN A 36 10.71 6.97 9.78
N THR A 37 10.94 6.78 11.08
CA THR A 37 11.54 7.79 11.97
C THR A 37 13.06 7.68 11.97
N ARG A 38 13.71 8.08 10.88
CA ARG A 38 15.17 8.02 10.71
C ARG A 38 15.89 9.29 11.12
N TYR A 39 15.17 10.41 11.15
CA TYR A 39 15.74 11.74 11.29
C TYR A 39 15.29 12.38 12.60
N GLU A 40 16.16 13.23 13.16
CA GLU A 40 15.86 14.00 14.37
C GLU A 40 14.75 15.02 14.12
N ASP A 41 14.69 15.62 12.93
CA ASP A 41 13.59 16.48 12.52
C ASP A 41 12.39 15.64 12.07
N ILE A 42 11.22 15.93 12.66
CA ILE A 42 9.97 15.28 12.30
C ILE A 42 9.54 15.59 10.87
N ALA A 43 9.92 16.77 10.34
CA ALA A 43 9.59 17.17 8.98
C ALA A 43 10.27 16.28 7.92
N ASP A 44 11.47 15.78 8.23
CA ASP A 44 12.27 14.91 7.36
C ASP A 44 11.89 13.42 7.51
N ASN A 45 11.18 13.06 8.58
CA ASN A 45 10.64 11.72 8.73
C ASN A 45 9.59 11.42 7.66
N GLU A 46 9.41 10.15 7.34
CA GLU A 46 8.56 9.74 6.23
C GLU A 46 7.38 8.91 6.73
N MET A 47 6.22 9.09 6.10
CA MET A 47 5.15 8.10 6.11
C MET A 47 5.34 7.20 4.90
N CYS A 48 5.51 5.90 5.15
CA CYS A 48 5.59 4.88 4.12
C CYS A 48 4.35 3.99 4.18
N PHE A 49 3.83 3.57 3.03
CA PHE A 49 2.87 2.49 2.98
C PHE A 49 3.18 1.52 1.86
N TYR A 50 2.93 0.24 2.13
CA TYR A 50 3.29 -0.86 1.26
C TYR A 50 2.18 -1.92 1.23
N LEU A 51 2.23 -2.69 0.16
CA LEU A 51 1.44 -3.90 0.01
C LEU A 51 2.18 -5.07 0.65
N GLN A 52 1.50 -5.81 1.51
CA GLN A 52 1.98 -7.05 2.10
C GLN A 52 1.04 -8.19 1.72
N CYS A 53 1.63 -9.32 1.32
CA CYS A 53 0.91 -10.56 1.11
C CYS A 53 1.00 -11.44 2.37
N ASP A 54 -0.13 -11.99 2.84
CA ASP A 54 -0.14 -13.02 3.90
C ASP A 54 0.19 -14.41 3.33
N ALA A 55 1.42 -14.52 2.84
CA ALA A 55 2.04 -15.68 2.24
C ALA A 55 2.06 -16.92 3.15
N LEU A 56 2.02 -16.69 4.47
CA LEU A 56 2.29 -17.69 5.51
C LEU A 56 1.28 -18.86 5.47
N LYS A 57 0.10 -18.65 4.88
CA LYS A 57 -0.93 -19.70 4.76
C LYS A 57 -0.75 -20.62 3.54
N LYS A 58 0.12 -20.30 2.57
CA LYS A 58 0.27 -21.06 1.30
C LYS A 58 1.51 -21.96 1.22
N GLY A 59 2.35 -22.00 2.26
CA GLY A 59 3.61 -22.77 2.25
C GLY A 59 4.75 -22.04 1.51
N ARG A 60 5.92 -22.69 1.34
CA ARG A 60 7.13 -22.03 0.81
C ARG A 60 7.21 -21.92 -0.72
N ASN A 61 6.23 -22.45 -1.47
CA ASN A 61 6.31 -22.63 -2.93
C ASN A 61 5.10 -22.02 -3.67
N TRP A 62 4.80 -20.75 -3.41
CA TRP A 62 3.79 -20.02 -4.17
C TRP A 62 4.38 -18.72 -4.69
N SER A 63 3.86 -18.28 -5.82
CA SER A 63 4.13 -16.95 -6.36
C SER A 63 2.83 -16.33 -6.87
N CYS A 64 2.80 -15.00 -6.85
CA CYS A 64 1.68 -14.25 -7.38
C CYS A 64 2.19 -13.06 -8.18
N GLU A 65 1.86 -13.04 -9.46
CA GLU A 65 2.09 -11.86 -10.29
C GLU A 65 1.01 -10.82 -9.99
N CYS A 66 1.42 -9.64 -9.56
CA CYS A 66 0.50 -8.54 -9.34
C CYS A 66 1.09 -7.19 -9.76
N SER A 67 0.19 -6.27 -10.07
CA SER A 67 0.51 -4.88 -10.27
C SER A 67 -0.29 -4.04 -9.29
N ALA A 68 0.30 -2.98 -8.76
CA ALA A 68 -0.33 -2.12 -7.78
C ALA A 68 -0.11 -0.65 -8.12
N TYR A 69 -1.16 0.15 -7.93
CA TYR A 69 -1.05 1.61 -7.96
C TYR A 69 -1.23 2.15 -6.55
N PHE A 70 -0.22 2.85 -6.06
CA PHE A 70 -0.23 3.49 -4.74
C PHE A 70 -0.62 4.95 -4.91
N ARG A 71 -1.55 5.43 -4.08
CA ARG A 71 -2.09 6.80 -4.15
C ARG A 71 -2.30 7.36 -2.75
N ILE A 72 -2.00 8.64 -2.58
CA ILE A 72 -2.53 9.45 -1.47
C ILE A 72 -3.65 10.31 -2.05
N VAL A 73 -4.83 10.20 -1.48
CA VAL A 73 -6.04 10.84 -2.01
C VAL A 73 -6.10 12.27 -1.48
N SER A 74 -6.17 13.25 -2.39
CA SER A 74 -6.43 14.64 -2.03
C SER A 74 -7.78 14.78 -1.31
N GLN A 75 -7.80 15.57 -0.25
CA GLN A 75 -8.99 15.91 0.54
C GLN A 75 -9.64 17.21 0.09
N LYS A 76 -9.11 17.87 -0.96
CA LYS A 76 -9.72 19.09 -1.50
C LYS A 76 -11.06 18.77 -2.17
N CYS A 77 -12.05 19.63 -1.92
CA CYS A 77 -13.45 19.43 -2.30
C CYS A 77 -13.75 19.69 -3.79
N ASP A 78 -12.75 19.88 -4.64
CA ASP A 78 -12.89 20.18 -6.07
C ASP A 78 -13.21 18.95 -6.94
N GLY A 79 -13.48 17.79 -6.33
CA GLY A 79 -14.13 16.64 -6.99
C GLY A 79 -13.29 15.93 -8.04
N ALA A 80 -12.07 16.37 -8.29
CA ALA A 80 -11.09 15.62 -9.04
C ALA A 80 -10.47 14.58 -8.12
N GLU A 81 -10.49 13.30 -8.53
CA GLU A 81 -9.54 12.30 -8.03
C GLU A 81 -8.13 12.68 -8.51
N THR A 82 -7.63 13.85 -8.12
CA THR A 82 -6.23 14.21 -8.28
C THR A 82 -5.46 13.43 -7.24
N GLY A 83 -5.19 12.15 -7.56
CA GLY A 83 -4.12 11.39 -6.94
C GLY A 83 -2.83 12.15 -7.23
N THR A 84 -2.39 12.96 -6.27
CA THR A 84 -1.29 13.93 -6.47
C THR A 84 0.07 13.28 -6.60
N ASP A 85 0.17 11.97 -6.38
CA ASP A 85 1.31 11.14 -6.74
C ASP A 85 0.81 9.69 -6.92
N GLU A 86 0.85 9.19 -8.15
CA GLU A 86 0.55 7.80 -8.48
C GLU A 86 1.84 7.10 -8.86
N ILE A 87 2.19 6.02 -8.16
CA ILE A 87 3.28 5.15 -8.59
C ILE A 87 2.71 3.79 -8.96
N HIS A 88 2.98 3.38 -10.19
CA HIS A 88 2.64 2.08 -10.73
C HIS A 88 3.81 1.11 -10.57
N PHE A 89 3.51 -0.08 -10.05
CA PHE A 89 4.47 -1.17 -9.95
C PHE A 89 3.87 -2.45 -10.51
N SER A 90 4.70 -3.28 -11.15
CA SER A 90 4.34 -4.63 -11.57
C SER A 90 5.47 -5.58 -11.20
N ASN A 91 5.18 -6.58 -10.36
CA ASN A 91 6.19 -7.54 -9.91
C ASN A 91 5.58 -8.95 -9.68
N ILE A 92 6.43 -9.95 -9.55
CA ILE A 92 6.09 -11.29 -9.08
C ILE A 92 6.45 -11.33 -7.61
N PHE A 93 5.44 -11.37 -6.74
CA PHE A 93 5.64 -11.57 -5.32
C PHE A 93 5.85 -13.06 -5.05
N ASP A 94 6.91 -13.36 -4.32
CA ASP A 94 7.22 -14.69 -3.80
C ASP A 94 7.49 -14.64 -2.29
N THR A 95 7.96 -15.75 -1.71
CA THR A 95 8.23 -15.86 -0.28
C THR A 95 9.47 -15.10 0.22
N SER A 96 10.22 -14.44 -0.67
CA SER A 96 11.49 -13.76 -0.39
C SER A 96 11.41 -12.24 -0.46
N GLU A 97 10.50 -11.69 -1.28
CA GLU A 97 10.28 -10.24 -1.40
C GLU A 97 8.99 -9.81 -0.67
N TYR A 98 9.16 -9.09 0.44
CA TYR A 98 8.05 -8.85 1.35
C TYR A 98 7.36 -7.50 1.16
N HIS A 99 8.00 -6.45 0.63
CA HIS A 99 7.46 -5.09 0.72
C HIS A 99 7.96 -4.18 -0.41
N PHE A 100 7.03 -3.51 -1.09
CA PHE A 100 7.31 -2.31 -1.90
C PHE A 100 6.57 -1.13 -1.28
N ASN A 101 7.33 -0.14 -0.86
CA ASN A 101 6.86 1.02 -0.10
C ASN A 101 6.84 2.28 -0.98
N TYR A 102 5.68 2.93 -1.01
CA TYR A 102 5.58 4.34 -1.34
C TYR A 102 5.86 5.14 -0.07
N CYS A 103 6.78 6.11 -0.11
CA CYS A 103 7.10 6.98 1.02
C CYS A 103 6.97 8.45 0.64
N ILE A 104 6.52 9.26 1.61
CA ILE A 104 6.41 10.71 1.51
C ILE A 104 6.89 11.33 2.82
N THR A 105 7.63 12.43 2.77
CA THR A 105 8.07 13.16 3.97
C THR A 105 6.88 13.81 4.67
N PHE A 106 6.94 13.96 5.99
CA PHE A 106 5.92 14.70 6.74
C PHE A 106 5.85 16.16 6.31
N ALA A 107 6.98 16.79 5.97
CA ALA A 107 7.00 18.14 5.42
C ALA A 107 6.11 18.27 4.19
N LYS A 108 6.19 17.31 3.26
CA LYS A 108 5.32 17.28 2.07
C LYS A 108 3.90 16.87 2.47
N LEU A 109 3.73 15.78 3.22
CA LEU A 109 2.41 15.24 3.56
C LEU A 109 1.50 16.24 4.29
N MET A 110 2.08 17.03 5.20
CA MET A 110 1.38 17.97 6.07
C MET A 110 1.36 19.40 5.50
N ASP A 111 1.82 19.62 4.27
CA ASP A 111 1.73 20.92 3.61
C ASP A 111 0.26 21.25 3.29
N GLU A 112 -0.29 22.24 3.98
CA GLU A 112 -1.69 22.69 3.85
C GLU A 112 -2.06 23.08 2.41
N ASN A 113 -1.08 23.42 1.58
CA ASN A 113 -1.31 23.83 0.20
C ASN A 113 -1.56 22.67 -0.76
N ASN A 114 -1.17 21.44 -0.42
CA ASN A 114 -1.30 20.31 -1.36
C ASN A 114 -2.59 19.50 -1.18
N GLY A 115 -3.24 19.60 -0.02
CA GLY A 115 -4.52 18.93 0.25
C GLY A 115 -4.42 17.44 0.57
N LEU A 116 -3.24 16.90 0.84
CA LEU A 116 -3.03 15.49 1.18
C LEU A 116 -3.47 15.14 2.60
N TRP A 117 -3.42 16.13 3.50
CA TRP A 117 -3.78 16.02 4.90
C TRP A 117 -5.03 16.85 5.20
N ASP A 118 -6.05 16.20 5.76
CA ASP A 118 -7.17 16.86 6.39
C ASP A 118 -6.75 17.31 7.79
N LYS A 119 -6.38 18.59 7.91
CA LYS A 119 -6.01 19.22 9.17
C LYS A 119 -7.14 19.23 10.21
N SER A 120 -8.39 19.27 9.76
CA SER A 120 -9.54 19.34 10.67
C SER A 120 -9.80 18.01 11.38
N GLU A 121 -9.57 16.90 10.67
CA GLU A 121 -9.72 15.54 11.20
C GLU A 121 -8.39 14.89 11.61
N ASP A 122 -7.26 15.57 11.39
CA ASP A 122 -5.90 15.04 11.48
C ASP A 122 -5.73 13.71 10.74
N LYS A 123 -6.07 13.73 9.45
CA LYS A 123 -6.24 12.50 8.66
C LYS A 123 -5.60 12.54 7.29
N VAL A 124 -5.04 11.40 6.89
CA VAL A 124 -4.59 11.13 5.52
C VAL A 124 -5.31 9.91 4.99
N THR A 125 -5.76 9.98 3.73
CA THR A 125 -6.40 8.86 3.05
C THR A 125 -5.44 8.22 2.06
N LEU A 126 -5.16 6.94 2.27
CA LEU A 126 -4.33 6.12 1.39
C LEU A 126 -5.19 5.21 0.54
N ALA A 127 -4.79 4.99 -0.71
CA ALA A 127 -5.42 4.05 -1.61
C ALA A 127 -4.39 3.17 -2.32
N ILE A 128 -4.72 1.88 -2.45
CA ILE A 128 -3.99 0.94 -3.31
C ILE A 128 -4.98 0.29 -4.27
N ASP A 129 -4.68 0.38 -5.57
CA ASP A 129 -5.38 -0.37 -6.61
C ASP A 129 -4.57 -1.61 -6.93
N LEU A 130 -5.04 -2.75 -6.44
CA LEU A 130 -4.36 -4.01 -6.62
C LEU A 130 -4.97 -4.79 -7.79
N MET A 131 -4.12 -5.16 -8.74
CA MET A 131 -4.43 -6.05 -9.86
C MET A 131 -3.63 -7.34 -9.71
N VAL A 132 -4.32 -8.44 -9.45
CA VAL A 132 -3.68 -9.73 -9.19
C VAL A 132 -4.01 -10.73 -10.30
N LYS A 133 -3.00 -11.46 -10.76
CA LYS A 133 -3.21 -12.73 -11.48
C LYS A 133 -3.31 -13.87 -10.46
N GLU A 134 -4.07 -14.91 -10.80
CA GLU A 134 -4.25 -16.06 -9.91
C GLU A 134 -2.89 -16.62 -9.44
N ALA A 135 -2.78 -16.86 -8.13
CA ALA A 135 -1.55 -17.36 -7.53
C ALA A 135 -1.24 -18.77 -8.05
N LYS A 136 0.04 -19.01 -8.37
CA LYS A 136 0.53 -20.31 -8.83
C LYS A 136 1.22 -21.02 -7.68
N THR A 137 1.05 -22.33 -7.62
CA THR A 137 1.81 -23.22 -6.74
C THR A 137 2.71 -24.06 -7.64
N GLU A 138 4.01 -24.04 -7.43
CA GLU A 138 4.88 -25.01 -8.11
C GLU A 138 4.63 -26.38 -7.49
N LYS A 139 3.82 -27.21 -8.15
CA LYS A 139 3.83 -28.64 -7.88
C LYS A 139 5.16 -29.16 -8.42
N THR A 140 6.08 -29.49 -7.53
CA THR A 140 7.22 -30.34 -7.89
C THR A 140 6.66 -31.72 -8.20
N GLU A 141 6.29 -31.97 -9.44
CA GLU A 141 6.20 -33.34 -9.96
C GLU A 141 7.64 -33.82 -10.10
N GLN A 142 8.15 -34.46 -9.04
CA GLN A 142 9.34 -35.30 -9.13
C GLN A 142 8.93 -36.55 -9.92
N ASN A 143 9.38 -36.63 -11.17
CA ASN A 143 9.55 -37.90 -11.89
C ASN A 143 10.86 -38.55 -11.47
#